data_AF-A0A839K0V5-F1
#
_entry.id   AF-A0A839K0V5-F1
#
_cell.length_a   1.000
_cell.length_b   1.000
_cell.length_c   1.000
_cell.angle_alpha   90.00
_cell.angle_beta   90.00
_cell.angle_gamma   90.00
#
_symmetry.space_group_name_H-M   'P 1'
#
loop_
_entity.id
_entity.type
_entity.pdbx_description
1 polymer ?
#
loop_
_entity_poly.entity_id
_entity_poly.type
_entity_poly.pdbx_seq_one_letter_code
_entity_poly.pdbx_strand_id
1 'polypeptide(L)'
;MGNQPKCKKTIAFIIYRILICLIALLLISKYFFQSTSLYFLDDINLPFSLHLNKQQLYMIPGEEYKLFVYGINKRVTYTSTNFRVAGVNFNGRVRAHRVGKTYILAETDNTILKCRVYVININKKKLQLKKGDACHLRINGNHSFVSWKSSNPKIVSVSMFGRVKANKKGKAFITAKVNGKTFICRVTVK
;
A
#
# COMPACT_ATOMS: atom_id res chain seq x y z
N MET A 1 34.73 -12.38 61.13
CA MET A 1 34.95 -12.67 59.69
C MET A 1 33.62 -12.98 59.04
N GLY A 2 33.20 -12.25 58.01
CA GLY A 2 31.96 -12.55 57.29
C GLY A 2 31.42 -11.37 56.51
N ASN A 3 32.08 -11.00 55.41
CA ASN A 3 31.64 -9.90 54.56
C ASN A 3 31.58 -10.35 53.09
N GLN A 4 30.37 -10.72 52.61
CA GLN A 4 29.88 -10.75 51.21
C GLN A 4 28.39 -11.18 51.24
N PRO A 5 27.47 -10.81 50.29
CA PRO A 5 27.68 -10.13 49.02
C PRO A 5 26.60 -9.07 48.68
N LYS A 6 26.89 -7.76 48.82
CA LYS A 6 26.06 -6.70 48.22
C LYS A 6 26.34 -6.51 46.72
N CYS A 7 27.50 -6.97 46.22
CA CYS A 7 27.98 -6.71 44.86
C CYS A 7 27.24 -7.51 43.76
N LYS A 8 26.79 -8.75 44.04
CA LYS A 8 26.12 -9.60 43.03
C LYS A 8 24.71 -9.13 42.63
N LYS A 9 23.97 -8.48 43.56
CA LYS A 9 22.60 -8.01 43.30
C LYS A 9 22.56 -6.83 42.32
N THR A 10 23.54 -5.94 42.37
CA THR A 10 23.62 -4.76 41.48
C THR A 10 23.96 -5.15 40.04
N ILE A 11 24.87 -6.11 39.87
CA ILE A 11 25.26 -6.63 38.54
C ILE A 11 24.10 -7.38 37.90
N ALA A 12 23.38 -8.23 38.65
CA ALA A 12 22.19 -8.93 38.16
C ALA A 12 21.09 -7.96 37.72
N PHE A 13 20.91 -6.84 38.44
CA PHE A 13 19.94 -5.81 38.09
C PHE A 13 20.31 -5.04 36.81
N ILE A 14 21.61 -4.76 36.61
CA ILE A 14 22.13 -4.14 35.39
C ILE A 14 21.95 -5.08 34.19
N ILE A 15 22.30 -6.37 34.34
CA ILE A 15 22.11 -7.39 33.30
C ILE A 15 20.63 -7.53 32.93
N TYR A 16 19.74 -7.54 33.93
CA TYR A 16 18.29 -7.60 33.71
C TYR A 16 17.75 -6.39 32.92
N ARG A 17 18.22 -5.18 33.23
CA ARG A 17 17.88 -3.97 32.45
C ARG A 17 18.40 -4.01 31.01
N ILE A 18 19.62 -4.49 30.80
CA ILE A 18 20.19 -4.67 29.46
C ILE A 18 19.37 -5.70 28.66
N LEU A 19 18.96 -6.80 29.30
CA LEU A 19 18.13 -7.83 28.68
C LEU A 19 16.76 -7.27 28.26
N ILE A 20 16.10 -6.48 29.12
CA ILE A 20 14.84 -5.80 28.79
C ILE A 20 15.02 -4.87 27.60
N CYS A 21 16.09 -4.07 27.58
CA CYS A 21 16.40 -3.17 26.45
C CYS A 21 16.64 -3.96 25.16
N LEU A 22 17.38 -5.07 25.20
CA LEU A 22 17.61 -5.95 24.05
C LEU A 22 16.30 -6.54 23.51
N ILE A 23 15.43 -7.05 24.39
CA ILE A 23 14.12 -7.58 24.00
C ILE A 23 13.26 -6.49 23.38
N ALA A 24 13.23 -5.28 23.97
CA ALA A 24 12.50 -4.14 23.41
C ALA A 24 13.06 -3.74 22.03
N LEU A 25 14.38 -3.73 21.86
CA LEU A 25 15.05 -3.40 20.60
C LEU A 25 14.77 -4.45 19.52
N LEU A 26 14.73 -5.74 19.88
CA LEU A 26 14.32 -6.83 18.98
C LEU A 26 12.85 -6.70 18.56
N LEU A 27 11.95 -6.36 19.49
CA LEU A 27 10.53 -6.13 19.18
C LEU A 27 10.32 -4.90 18.28
N ILE A 28 11.04 -3.81 18.54
CA ILE A 28 11.04 -2.60 17.71
C ILE A 28 11.62 -2.92 16.32
N SER A 29 12.76 -3.60 16.27
CA SER A 29 13.38 -4.03 15.02
C SER A 29 12.44 -4.92 14.19
N LYS A 30 11.76 -5.88 14.82
CA LYS A 30 10.75 -6.74 14.17
C LYS A 30 9.56 -5.93 13.63
N TYR A 31 9.09 -4.93 14.40
CA TYR A 31 8.03 -4.02 13.97
C TYR A 31 8.46 -3.17 12.75
N PHE A 32 9.66 -2.61 12.78
CA PHE A 32 10.22 -1.86 11.66
C PHE A 32 10.54 -2.75 10.46
N PHE A 33 10.97 -4.00 10.67
CA PHE A 33 11.33 -4.94 9.61
C PHE A 33 10.16 -5.24 8.66
N GLN A 34 8.92 -5.30 9.17
CA GLN A 34 7.73 -5.44 8.32
C GLN A 34 7.53 -4.24 7.36
N SER A 35 8.15 -3.10 7.67
CA SER A 35 8.08 -1.86 6.89
C SER A 35 9.31 -1.61 5.99
N THR A 36 10.41 -2.36 6.15
CA THR A 36 11.66 -2.18 5.38
C THR A 36 11.68 -2.98 4.07
N SER A 37 12.54 -2.59 3.13
CA SER A 37 12.75 -3.29 1.84
C SER A 37 13.41 -4.67 2.00
N LEU A 38 14.18 -4.88 3.07
CA LEU A 38 14.89 -6.14 3.36
C LEU A 38 13.95 -7.33 3.60
N TYR A 39 12.76 -7.09 4.16
CA TYR A 39 11.72 -8.13 4.26
C TYR A 39 11.22 -8.60 2.88
N PHE A 40 11.55 -7.87 1.81
CA PHE A 40 11.04 -8.07 0.44
C PHE A 40 12.14 -8.18 -0.62
N LEU A 41 13.33 -8.68 -0.28
CA LEU A 41 14.28 -9.12 -1.32
C LEU A 41 13.57 -10.11 -2.25
N ASP A 42 13.48 -9.74 -3.53
CA ASP A 42 12.78 -10.50 -4.56
C ASP A 42 13.69 -11.65 -5.00
N ASP A 43 13.29 -12.90 -4.71
CA ASP A 43 13.96 -14.09 -5.24
C ASP A 43 13.77 -14.17 -6.77
N ILE A 44 14.81 -14.63 -7.47
CA ILE A 44 14.82 -14.77 -8.93
C ILE A 44 13.73 -15.77 -9.37
N ASN A 45 12.81 -15.33 -10.23
CA ASN A 45 11.76 -16.20 -10.79
C ASN A 45 12.36 -17.19 -11.81
N LEU A 46 12.63 -18.43 -11.38
CA LEU A 46 12.98 -19.54 -12.28
C LEU A 46 11.71 -20.06 -12.99
N PRO A 47 11.80 -20.62 -14.21
CA PRO A 47 10.64 -21.04 -15.02
C PRO A 47 9.75 -22.12 -14.37
N PHE A 48 10.23 -22.82 -13.34
CA PHE A 48 9.48 -23.78 -12.52
C PHE A 48 9.41 -23.38 -11.04
N SER A 49 9.75 -22.13 -10.72
CA SER A 49 9.74 -21.66 -9.34
C SER A 49 8.32 -21.50 -8.82
N LEU A 50 8.16 -21.81 -7.54
CA LEU A 50 7.02 -21.44 -6.76
C LEU A 50 6.90 -19.91 -6.73
N HIS A 51 5.92 -19.34 -7.43
CA HIS A 51 5.74 -17.89 -7.50
C HIS A 51 4.27 -17.50 -7.60
N LEU A 52 3.98 -16.25 -7.25
CA LEU A 52 2.65 -15.66 -7.39
C LEU A 52 2.44 -15.15 -8.81
N ASN A 53 1.21 -15.25 -9.31
CA ASN A 53 0.83 -14.63 -10.59
C ASN A 53 1.08 -13.11 -10.62
N LYS A 54 1.01 -12.44 -9.46
CA LYS A 54 1.43 -11.06 -9.27
C LYS A 54 2.11 -10.86 -7.92
N GLN A 55 3.31 -10.28 -7.96
CA GLN A 55 4.02 -9.82 -6.76
C GLN A 55 3.56 -8.43 -6.29
N GLN A 56 2.99 -7.61 -7.19
CA GLN A 56 2.52 -6.27 -6.86
C GLN A 56 1.20 -5.95 -7.57
N LEU A 57 0.25 -5.40 -6.82
CA LEU A 57 -1.08 -4.99 -7.28
C LEU A 57 -1.36 -3.53 -6.92
N TYR A 58 -1.88 -2.79 -7.88
CA TYR A 58 -2.53 -1.50 -7.64
C TYR A 58 -4.03 -1.69 -7.84
N MET A 59 -4.83 -1.32 -6.85
CA MET A 59 -6.27 -1.54 -6.83
C MET A 59 -7.02 -0.26 -6.44
N ILE A 60 -8.27 -0.16 -6.87
CA ILE A 60 -9.22 0.89 -6.49
C ILE A 60 -10.21 0.30 -5.47
N PRO A 61 -10.68 1.05 -4.45
CA PRO A 61 -11.68 0.55 -3.52
C PRO A 61 -12.89 -0.10 -4.22
N GLY A 62 -13.19 -1.34 -3.83
CA GLY A 62 -14.24 -2.17 -4.42
C GLY A 62 -13.78 -3.12 -5.53
N GLU A 63 -12.59 -2.92 -6.10
CA GLU A 63 -12.03 -3.86 -7.08
C GLU A 63 -11.63 -5.20 -6.43
N GLU A 64 -11.64 -6.24 -7.24
CA GLU A 64 -11.19 -7.57 -6.88
C GLU A 64 -10.11 -8.07 -7.83
N TYR A 65 -9.22 -8.92 -7.32
CA TYR A 65 -8.19 -9.58 -8.10
C TYR A 65 -8.00 -11.01 -7.62
N LYS A 66 -7.93 -11.98 -8.55
CA LYS A 66 -7.63 -13.38 -8.21
C LYS A 66 -6.11 -13.55 -8.14
N LEU A 67 -5.60 -13.68 -6.92
CA LEU A 67 -4.24 -14.07 -6.65
C LEU A 67 -4.16 -15.61 -6.60
N PHE A 68 -3.14 -16.17 -7.22
CA PHE A 68 -2.86 -17.60 -7.14
C PHE A 68 -1.37 -17.89 -7.32
N VAL A 69 -0.96 -19.08 -6.88
CA VAL A 69 0.42 -19.56 -6.88
C VAL A 69 0.60 -20.58 -7.99
N TYR A 70 1.67 -20.44 -8.77
CA TYR A 70 2.10 -21.41 -9.77
C TYR A 70 3.10 -22.41 -9.18
N GLY A 71 3.22 -23.59 -9.82
CA GLY A 71 4.23 -24.59 -9.45
C GLY A 71 3.86 -25.45 -8.24
N ILE A 72 2.55 -25.59 -7.94
CA ILE A 72 2.07 -26.42 -6.83
C ILE A 72 0.81 -27.20 -7.18
N ASN A 73 0.66 -28.37 -6.55
CA ASN A 73 -0.56 -29.18 -6.55
C ASN A 73 -1.17 -29.29 -5.14
N LYS A 74 -0.87 -28.33 -4.25
CA LYS A 74 -1.29 -28.32 -2.85
C LYS A 74 -2.16 -27.09 -2.54
N ARG A 75 -2.89 -27.15 -1.41
CA ARG A 75 -3.72 -26.04 -0.92
C ARG A 75 -2.82 -24.89 -0.46
N VAL A 76 -3.22 -23.66 -0.80
CA VAL A 76 -2.57 -22.42 -0.35
C VAL A 76 -3.49 -21.72 0.64
N THR A 77 -2.92 -21.24 1.74
CA THR A 77 -3.62 -20.40 2.71
C THR A 77 -3.30 -18.94 2.44
N TYR A 78 -4.32 -18.10 2.31
CA TYR A 78 -4.15 -16.67 2.05
C TYR A 78 -4.50 -15.84 3.28
N THR A 79 -3.60 -14.94 3.67
CA THR A 79 -3.78 -14.03 4.80
C THR A 79 -3.44 -12.60 4.38
N SER A 80 -4.16 -11.60 4.92
CA SER A 80 -3.81 -10.20 4.74
C SER A 80 -3.18 -9.63 6.00
N THR A 81 -2.05 -8.95 5.85
CA THR A 81 -1.41 -8.21 6.95
C THR A 81 -2.26 -7.04 7.44
N ASN A 82 -3.11 -6.46 6.58
CA ASN A 82 -4.07 -5.43 6.94
C ASN A 82 -5.35 -5.56 6.13
N PHE A 83 -6.34 -6.26 6.71
CA PHE A 83 -7.65 -6.51 6.11
C PHE A 83 -8.47 -5.23 5.88
N ARG A 84 -8.19 -4.13 6.60
CA ARG A 84 -8.89 -2.85 6.39
C ARG A 84 -8.50 -2.19 5.08
N VAL A 85 -7.28 -2.45 4.60
CA VAL A 85 -6.79 -1.96 3.30
C VAL A 85 -7.25 -2.89 2.19
N ALA A 86 -6.93 -4.18 2.27
CA ALA A 86 -7.42 -5.20 1.35
C ALA A 86 -7.59 -6.54 2.07
N GLY A 87 -8.72 -7.20 1.85
CA GLY A 87 -9.00 -8.55 2.34
C GLY A 87 -8.72 -9.60 1.27
N VAL A 88 -8.57 -10.86 1.66
CA VAL A 88 -8.44 -12.00 0.76
C VAL A 88 -9.29 -13.15 1.30
N ASN A 89 -9.95 -13.91 0.43
CA ASN A 89 -10.71 -15.09 0.83
C ASN A 89 -9.89 -16.38 0.66
N PHE A 90 -10.45 -17.52 1.10
CA PHE A 90 -9.81 -18.84 0.99
C PHE A 90 -9.46 -19.25 -0.45
N ASN A 91 -10.14 -18.67 -1.44
CA ASN A 91 -9.87 -18.89 -2.85
C ASN A 91 -8.81 -17.93 -3.41
N GLY A 92 -8.16 -17.08 -2.62
CA GLY A 92 -7.17 -16.12 -3.12
C GLY A 92 -7.77 -14.93 -3.89
N ARG A 93 -9.08 -14.68 -3.78
CA ARG A 93 -9.71 -13.47 -4.32
C ARG A 93 -9.48 -12.32 -3.34
N VAL A 94 -8.63 -11.38 -3.75
CA VAL A 94 -8.26 -10.17 -3.02
C VAL A 94 -9.27 -9.07 -3.32
N ARG A 95 -9.83 -8.41 -2.31
CA ARG A 95 -10.77 -7.30 -2.43
C ARG A 95 -10.20 -6.04 -1.78
N ALA A 96 -10.19 -4.93 -2.52
CA ALA A 96 -9.71 -3.65 -2.01
C ALA A 96 -10.80 -2.89 -1.22
N HIS A 97 -10.44 -2.35 -0.05
CA HIS A 97 -11.37 -1.67 0.86
C HIS A 97 -11.00 -0.21 1.08
N ARG A 98 -9.86 0.07 1.73
CA ARG A 98 -9.42 1.43 2.07
C ARG A 98 -8.08 1.73 1.46
N VAL A 99 -7.87 3.01 1.13
CA VAL A 99 -6.58 3.51 0.64
C VAL A 99 -5.47 3.14 1.62
N GLY A 100 -4.37 2.61 1.11
CA GLY A 100 -3.24 2.21 1.93
C GLY A 100 -2.35 1.18 1.24
N LYS A 101 -1.40 0.67 2.01
CA LYS A 101 -0.48 -0.40 1.64
C LYS A 101 -0.76 -1.60 2.52
N THR A 102 -0.85 -2.78 1.93
CA THR A 102 -0.95 -4.05 2.65
C THR A 102 -0.21 -5.14 1.88
N TYR A 103 -0.04 -6.28 2.52
CA TYR A 103 0.53 -7.48 1.92
C TYR A 103 -0.45 -8.62 2.06
N ILE A 104 -0.64 -9.34 0.95
CA ILE A 104 -1.29 -10.63 0.93
C ILE A 104 -0.21 -11.69 0.98
N LEU A 105 -0.25 -12.50 2.03
CA LEU A 105 0.63 -13.63 2.26
C LEU A 105 -0.05 -14.88 1.71
N ALA A 106 0.65 -15.62 0.87
CA ALA A 106 0.23 -16.92 0.36
C ALA A 106 1.16 -17.97 0.99
N GLU A 107 0.64 -18.63 2.01
CA GLU A 107 1.35 -19.62 2.81
C GLU A 107 1.19 -21.01 2.18
N THR A 108 2.32 -21.67 2.01
CA THR A 108 2.45 -23.06 1.58
C THR A 108 3.27 -23.81 2.64
N ASP A 109 3.30 -25.14 2.58
CA ASP A 109 4.00 -25.98 3.57
C ASP A 109 5.47 -25.58 3.78
N ASN A 110 6.14 -25.09 2.72
CA ASN A 110 7.57 -24.86 2.73
C ASN A 110 7.95 -23.37 2.80
N THR A 111 7.08 -22.47 2.32
CA THR A 111 7.42 -21.05 2.16
C THR A 111 6.20 -20.14 2.19
N ILE A 112 6.45 -18.85 2.41
CA ILE A 112 5.45 -17.79 2.39
C ILE A 112 5.76 -16.83 1.25
N LEU A 113 4.89 -16.81 0.24
CA LEU A 113 4.97 -15.85 -0.87
C LEU A 113 4.22 -14.57 -0.50
N LYS A 114 4.71 -13.42 -0.99
CA LYS A 114 4.20 -12.10 -0.60
C LYS A 114 3.75 -11.31 -1.84
N CYS A 115 2.51 -10.86 -1.84
CA CYS A 115 1.99 -9.90 -2.81
C CYS A 115 1.84 -8.51 -2.15
N ARG A 116 2.48 -7.49 -2.70
CA ARG A 116 2.34 -6.09 -2.27
C ARG A 116 1.09 -5.49 -2.88
N VAL A 117 0.15 -5.01 -2.07
CA VAL A 117 -1.11 -4.42 -2.53
C VAL A 117 -1.18 -2.96 -2.14
N TYR A 118 -1.32 -2.10 -3.14
CA TYR A 118 -1.55 -0.67 -2.99
C TYR A 118 -3.00 -0.36 -3.39
N VAL A 119 -3.77 0.14 -2.44
CA VAL A 119 -5.10 0.66 -2.71
C VAL A 119 -5.00 2.17 -2.86
N ILE A 120 -5.36 2.67 -4.04
CA ILE A 120 -5.24 4.07 -4.43
C ILE A 120 -6.61 4.63 -4.84
N ASN A 121 -6.84 5.92 -4.59
CA ASN A 121 -8.10 6.57 -4.94
C ASN A 121 -7.93 8.06 -5.21
N ILE A 122 -8.76 8.64 -6.08
CA ILE A 122 -8.79 10.09 -6.30
C ILE A 122 -9.51 10.79 -5.14
N ASN A 123 -9.00 11.94 -4.71
CA ASN A 123 -9.58 12.71 -3.62
C ASN A 123 -11.02 13.19 -3.90
N LYS A 124 -11.34 13.52 -5.15
CA LYS A 124 -12.65 14.03 -5.58
C LYS A 124 -13.01 13.49 -6.95
N LYS A 125 -14.24 12.95 -7.08
CA LYS A 125 -14.81 12.48 -8.35
C LYS A 125 -15.69 13.53 -9.04
N LYS A 126 -16.12 14.56 -8.28
CA LYS A 126 -16.97 15.65 -8.75
C LYS A 126 -16.51 16.96 -8.13
N LEU A 127 -16.54 18.03 -8.92
CA LEU A 127 -16.20 19.38 -8.52
C LEU A 127 -17.20 20.38 -9.11
N GLN A 128 -17.60 21.35 -8.29
CA GLN A 128 -18.33 22.53 -8.74
C GLN A 128 -17.46 23.74 -8.42
N LEU A 129 -17.14 24.55 -9.43
CA LEU A 129 -16.25 25.69 -9.33
C LEU A 129 -16.91 26.91 -9.98
N LYS A 130 -16.56 28.11 -9.53
CA LYS A 130 -16.85 29.36 -10.25
C LYS A 130 -15.70 29.65 -11.22
N LYS A 131 -15.96 30.46 -12.24
CA LYS A 131 -14.90 30.95 -13.14
C LYS A 131 -13.80 31.65 -12.32
N GLY A 132 -12.55 31.27 -12.57
CA GLY A 132 -11.38 31.78 -11.86
C GLY A 132 -10.92 30.89 -10.70
N ASP A 133 -11.80 30.06 -10.15
CA ASP A 133 -11.44 29.17 -9.04
C ASP A 133 -10.38 28.15 -9.45
N ALA A 134 -9.54 27.79 -8.48
CA ALA A 134 -8.57 26.73 -8.61
C ALA A 134 -8.71 25.73 -7.46
N CYS A 135 -8.49 24.45 -7.76
CA CYS A 135 -8.44 23.40 -6.76
C CYS A 135 -7.36 22.38 -7.10
N HIS A 136 -7.00 21.54 -6.14
CA HIS A 136 -6.00 20.50 -6.34
C HIS A 136 -6.66 19.12 -6.34
N LEU A 137 -6.49 18.39 -7.44
CA LEU A 137 -6.81 16.96 -7.50
C LEU A 137 -5.55 16.17 -7.17
N ARG A 138 -5.71 15.15 -6.33
CA ARG A 138 -4.61 14.26 -5.94
C ARG A 138 -5.09 12.82 -5.89
N ILE A 139 -4.17 11.90 -6.16
CA ILE A 139 -4.36 10.48 -5.90
C ILE A 139 -3.84 10.21 -4.49
N ASN A 140 -4.70 9.66 -3.64
CA ASN A 140 -4.33 9.22 -2.29
C ASN A 140 -3.78 7.78 -2.36
N GLY A 141 -2.83 7.47 -1.48
CA GLY A 141 -2.15 6.17 -1.41
C GLY A 141 -0.76 6.22 -2.03
N ASN A 142 0.00 5.12 -1.95
CA ASN A 142 1.33 5.04 -2.56
C ASN A 142 1.19 4.75 -4.05
N HIS A 143 1.81 5.57 -4.91
CA HIS A 143 1.70 5.49 -6.36
C HIS A 143 2.90 6.17 -7.04
N SER A 144 3.10 5.87 -8.32
CA SER A 144 4.10 6.53 -9.15
C SER A 144 3.59 7.89 -9.68
N PHE A 145 4.38 8.55 -10.53
CA PHE A 145 3.96 9.79 -11.18
C PHE A 145 2.58 9.67 -11.87
N VAL A 146 1.75 10.70 -11.72
CA VAL A 146 0.37 10.74 -12.24
C VAL A 146 0.32 11.58 -13.52
N SER A 147 -0.22 11.00 -14.59
CA SER A 147 -0.51 11.73 -15.82
C SER A 147 -1.92 12.33 -15.76
N TRP A 148 -2.02 13.65 -15.90
CA TRP A 148 -3.29 14.39 -15.88
C TRP A 148 -3.66 14.88 -17.28
N LYS A 149 -4.95 14.78 -17.63
CA LYS A 149 -5.49 15.28 -18.90
C LYS A 149 -6.86 15.92 -18.68
N SER A 150 -7.09 17.07 -19.32
CA SER A 150 -8.44 17.65 -19.42
C SER A 150 -9.10 17.26 -20.73
N SER A 151 -10.40 16.96 -20.69
CA SER A 151 -11.21 16.74 -21.89
C SER A 151 -11.46 18.04 -22.66
N ASN A 152 -11.45 19.20 -21.99
CA ASN A 152 -11.61 20.51 -22.62
C ASN A 152 -10.84 21.60 -21.84
N PRO A 153 -9.56 21.84 -22.18
CA PRO A 153 -8.71 22.85 -21.53
C PRO A 153 -9.28 24.28 -21.56
N LYS A 154 -10.11 24.62 -22.57
CA LYS A 154 -10.75 25.95 -22.68
C LYS A 154 -11.78 26.18 -21.58
N ILE A 155 -12.41 25.12 -21.06
CA ILE A 155 -13.38 25.18 -19.95
C ILE A 155 -12.64 24.99 -18.62
N VAL A 156 -11.84 23.94 -18.53
CA VAL A 156 -11.08 23.59 -17.32
C VAL A 156 -9.69 23.10 -17.72
N SER A 157 -8.64 23.74 -17.24
CA SER A 157 -7.25 23.26 -17.42
C SER A 157 -6.75 22.52 -16.18
N VAL A 158 -5.78 21.63 -16.38
CA VAL A 158 -5.09 20.91 -15.30
C VAL A 158 -3.59 20.94 -15.54
N SER A 159 -2.81 21.24 -14.51
CA SER A 159 -1.34 21.20 -14.57
C SER A 159 -0.81 19.77 -14.41
N MET A 160 0.47 19.54 -14.71
CA MET A 160 1.14 18.26 -14.43
C MET A 160 1.06 17.82 -12.96
N PHE A 161 0.99 18.77 -12.02
CA PHE A 161 0.86 18.48 -10.59
C PHE A 161 -0.59 18.32 -10.10
N GLY A 162 -1.59 18.31 -11.00
CA GLY A 162 -3.00 18.15 -10.59
C GLY A 162 -3.71 19.43 -10.11
N ARG A 163 -3.13 20.62 -10.30
CA ARG A 163 -3.84 21.90 -10.09
C ARG A 163 -4.84 22.12 -11.23
N VAL A 164 -6.11 22.12 -10.89
CA VAL A 164 -7.24 22.34 -11.80
C VAL A 164 -7.68 23.81 -11.72
N LYS A 165 -7.83 24.48 -12.86
CA LYS A 165 -8.29 25.87 -12.96
C LYS A 165 -9.56 25.96 -13.82
N ALA A 166 -10.57 26.67 -13.32
CA ALA A 166 -11.82 26.93 -14.02
C ALA A 166 -11.70 28.17 -14.90
N ASN A 167 -11.76 27.99 -16.22
CA ASN A 167 -11.50 29.05 -17.19
C ASN A 167 -12.79 29.61 -17.81
N LYS A 168 -13.75 28.75 -18.16
CA LYS A 168 -15.02 29.12 -18.80
C LYS A 168 -16.17 28.29 -18.23
N LYS A 169 -17.37 28.87 -18.18
CA LYS A 169 -18.60 28.17 -17.81
C LYS A 169 -18.81 26.94 -18.71
N GLY A 170 -19.21 25.83 -18.12
CA GLY A 170 -19.42 24.58 -18.82
C GLY A 170 -19.05 23.35 -18.01
N LYS A 171 -19.01 22.19 -18.66
CA LYS A 171 -18.67 20.91 -18.04
C LYS A 171 -17.44 20.33 -18.74
N ALA A 172 -16.52 19.78 -17.96
CA ALA A 172 -15.34 19.08 -18.46
C ALA A 172 -14.98 17.92 -17.54
N PHE A 173 -14.18 16.98 -18.05
CA PHE A 173 -13.64 15.87 -17.30
C PHE A 173 -12.13 16.01 -17.16
N ILE A 174 -11.64 15.77 -15.96
CA ILE A 174 -10.21 15.61 -15.69
C ILE A 174 -9.93 14.13 -15.48
N THR A 175 -9.02 13.58 -16.29
CA THR A 175 -8.58 12.18 -16.24
C THR A 175 -7.20 12.12 -15.62
N ALA A 176 -7.04 11.29 -14.60
CA ALA A 176 -5.74 10.91 -14.02
C ALA A 176 -5.42 9.46 -14.37
N LYS A 177 -4.23 9.21 -14.91
CA LYS A 177 -3.71 7.87 -15.18
C LYS A 177 -2.46 7.61 -14.35
N VAL A 178 -2.45 6.50 -13.63
CA VAL A 178 -1.34 6.12 -12.76
C VAL A 178 -1.34 4.61 -12.51
N ASN A 179 -0.17 3.97 -12.57
CA ASN A 179 0.01 2.52 -12.33
C ASN A 179 -1.03 1.62 -13.05
N GLY A 180 -1.38 1.94 -14.29
CA GLY A 180 -2.39 1.21 -15.08
C GLY A 180 -3.85 1.47 -14.69
N LYS A 181 -4.11 2.34 -13.72
CA LYS A 181 -5.45 2.77 -13.29
C LYS A 181 -5.83 4.12 -13.89
N THR A 182 -7.12 4.29 -14.12
CA THR A 182 -7.70 5.54 -14.65
C THR A 182 -8.75 6.06 -13.69
N PHE A 183 -8.61 7.32 -13.28
CA PHE A 183 -9.56 8.05 -12.45
C PHE A 183 -10.15 9.21 -13.24
N ILE A 184 -11.44 9.47 -13.05
CA ILE A 184 -12.16 10.56 -13.73
C ILE A 184 -12.81 11.46 -12.68
N CYS A 185 -12.55 12.76 -12.78
CA CYS A 185 -13.24 13.79 -12.03
C CYS A 185 -14.09 14.66 -12.97
N ARG A 186 -15.39 14.75 -12.68
CA ARG A 186 -16.31 15.64 -13.39
C ARG A 186 -16.26 17.04 -12.80
N VAL A 187 -15.90 18.03 -13.60
CA VAL A 187 -15.84 19.43 -13.19
C VAL A 187 -16.97 20.20 -13.86
N THR A 188 -17.76 20.91 -13.07
CA THR A 188 -18.80 21.83 -13.55
C THR A 188 -18.42 23.25 -13.14
N VAL A 189 -18.23 24.12 -14.13
CA VAL A 189 -17.98 25.54 -13.92
C VAL A 189 -19.29 26.29 -14.09
N LYS A 190 -19.71 26.99 -13.03
CA LYS A 190 -20.93 27.80 -12.99
C LYS A 190 -20.65 29.24 -13.37
#